data_AF-A0ABD5DTY4-F1
#
_entry.id   AF-A0ABD5DTY4-F1
#
_cell.length_a   1.000
_cell.length_b   1.000
_cell.length_c   1.000
_cell.angle_alpha   90.00
_cell.angle_beta   90.00
_cell.angle_gamma   90.00
#
_symmetry.space_group_name_H-M   'P 1'
#
loop_
_entity.id
_entity.type
_entity.pdbx_description
1 polymer ?
#
loop_
_entity_poly.entity_id
_entity_poly.type
_entity_poly.pdbx_seq_one_letter_code
_entity_poly.pdbx_strand_id
1 'polypeptide(L)'
;YLRQHISPILINRETDLVQFLKDDYTYLAVEIIRGENINYALLEIPSDKVPRFVNLPPEAPRRRKPMILLDNILRYCLDDIFKGFFDYDALNAYSMKMTRDA
;
A
#
# COMPACT_ATOMS: atom_id res chain seq x y z
N TYR A 1 6.93 -5.22 12.06
CA TYR A 1 6.50 -6.50 11.47
C TYR A 1 6.06 -6.35 10.02
N LEU A 2 5.10 -5.47 9.69
CA LEU A 2 4.64 -5.31 8.30
C LEU A 2 5.68 -4.72 7.34
N ARG A 3 6.49 -3.76 7.81
CA ARG A 3 7.46 -3.01 6.99
C ARG A 3 8.44 -3.88 6.20
N GLN A 4 8.83 -5.05 6.72
CA GLN A 4 9.78 -5.96 6.05
C GLN A 4 9.18 -6.67 4.82
N HIS A 5 7.87 -6.63 4.66
CA HIS A 5 7.14 -7.25 3.55
C HIS A 5 6.62 -6.22 2.54
N ILE A 6 6.87 -4.92 2.78
CA ILE A 6 6.36 -3.82 1.97
C ILE A 6 7.56 -3.12 1.32
N SER A 7 7.69 -3.29 0.02
CA SER A 7 8.70 -2.62 -0.79
C SER A 7 8.00 -1.78 -1.86
N PRO A 8 8.12 -0.44 -1.83
CA PRO A 8 7.59 0.42 -2.88
C PRO A 8 8.26 0.13 -4.23
N ILE A 9 7.44 -0.08 -5.26
CA ILE A 9 7.89 -0.22 -6.64
C ILE A 9 7.64 1.12 -7.33
N LEU A 10 8.69 1.87 -7.63
CA LEU A 10 8.56 3.13 -8.35
C LEU A 10 8.13 2.88 -9.80
N ILE A 11 7.15 3.65 -10.27
CA ILE A 11 6.70 3.61 -11.65
C ILE A 11 7.43 4.71 -12.41
N ASN A 12 8.27 4.30 -13.35
CA ASN A 12 8.89 5.18 -14.33
C ASN A 12 8.48 4.76 -15.75
N ARG A 13 8.89 5.53 -16.77
CA ARG A 13 8.55 5.25 -18.18
C ARG A 13 9.08 3.91 -18.71
N GLU A 14 10.10 3.36 -18.07
CA GLU A 14 10.76 2.11 -18.45
C GLU A 14 10.23 0.91 -17.63
N THR A 15 9.33 1.15 -16.67
CA THR A 15 8.81 0.12 -15.78
C THR A 15 7.79 -0.73 -16.52
N ASP A 16 8.15 -1.98 -16.83
CA ASP A 16 7.21 -2.95 -17.40
C ASP A 16 6.33 -3.57 -16.29
N LEU A 17 5.24 -2.88 -15.95
CA LEU A 17 4.27 -3.36 -14.97
C LEU A 17 3.70 -4.74 -15.30
N VAL A 18 3.63 -5.12 -16.58
CA VAL A 18 3.04 -6.39 -17.03
C VAL A 18 3.91 -7.59 -16.61
N GLN A 19 5.21 -7.39 -16.45
CA GLN A 19 6.14 -8.42 -15.99
C GLN A 19 6.17 -8.55 -14.47
N PHE A 20 6.03 -7.44 -13.73
CA PHE A 20 6.20 -7.43 -12.27
C PHE A 20 4.90 -7.63 -11.49
N LEU A 21 3.75 -7.24 -12.06
CA LEU A 21 2.47 -7.40 -11.40
C LEU A 21 2.05 -8.87 -11.39
N LYS A 22 1.83 -9.38 -10.18
CA LYS A 22 1.30 -10.72 -9.98
C LYS A 22 -0.19 -10.72 -10.26
N ASP A 23 -0.63 -11.73 -10.98
CA ASP A 23 -2.05 -11.95 -11.24
C ASP A 23 -2.80 -12.24 -9.94
N ASP A 24 -4.02 -11.73 -9.82
CA ASP A 24 -4.90 -11.82 -8.65
C ASP A 24 -4.42 -11.08 -7.37
N TYR A 25 -3.27 -10.39 -7.40
CA TYR A 25 -2.77 -9.62 -6.26
C TYR A 25 -3.41 -8.22 -6.21
N THR A 26 -3.60 -7.72 -4.98
CA THR A 26 -4.04 -6.34 -4.74
C THR A 26 -2.83 -5.44 -4.52
N TYR A 27 -2.81 -4.30 -5.17
CA TYR A 27 -1.80 -3.26 -5.03
C TYR A 27 -2.44 -1.94 -4.61
N LEU A 28 -1.69 -1.08 -3.93
CA LEU A 28 -2.01 0.33 -3.74
C LEU A 28 -1.12 1.15 -4.67
N ALA A 29 -1.73 1.85 -5.62
CA ALA A 29 -1.08 2.89 -6.40
C ALA A 29 -1.01 4.16 -5.55
N VAL A 30 0.21 4.60 -5.24
CA VAL A 30 0.51 5.77 -4.46
C VAL A 30 0.94 6.89 -5.38
N GLU A 31 0.24 8.00 -5.29
CA GLU A 31 0.59 9.27 -5.92
C GLU A 31 1.38 10.10 -4.92
N ILE A 32 2.59 10.49 -5.31
CA ILE A 32 3.55 11.25 -4.51
C ILE A 32 3.65 12.64 -5.13
N ILE A 33 3.07 13.64 -4.46
CA ILE A 33 2.94 15.00 -4.99
C ILE A 33 3.99 15.89 -4.32
N ARG A 34 4.78 16.60 -5.12
CA ARG A 34 5.72 17.64 -4.66
C ARG A 34 5.68 18.84 -5.60
N GLY A 35 5.01 19.92 -5.21
CA GLY A 35 4.71 21.06 -6.06
C GLY A 35 3.93 20.61 -7.29
N GLU A 36 4.46 20.88 -8.47
CA GLU A 36 3.88 20.46 -9.76
C GLU A 36 4.33 19.06 -10.20
N ASN A 37 5.29 18.45 -9.49
CA ASN A 37 5.79 17.12 -9.83
C ASN A 37 4.94 16.04 -9.17
N ILE A 38 4.53 15.05 -9.98
CA ILE A 38 3.80 13.89 -9.52
C ILE A 38 4.58 12.64 -9.90
N ASN A 39 4.92 11.83 -8.89
CA ASN A 39 5.52 10.52 -9.07
C ASN A 39 4.51 9.44 -8.64
N TYR A 40 4.66 8.24 -9.21
CA TYR A 40 3.82 7.11 -8.86
C TYR A 40 4.65 5.96 -8.32
N ALA A 41 4.12 5.27 -7.32
CA ALA A 41 4.68 4.04 -6.78
C ALA A 41 3.57 3.02 -6.55
N LEU A 42 3.90 1.73 -6.62
CA LEU A 42 3.01 0.65 -6.25
C LEU A 42 3.46 0.02 -4.93
N LEU A 43 2.49 -0.27 -4.07
CA LEU A 43 2.68 -1.10 -2.88
C LEU A 43 1.89 -2.39 -3.05
N GLU A 44 2.57 -3.52 -3.08
CA GLU A 44 1.93 -4.83 -3.00
C GLU A 44 1.32 -5.01 -1.60
N ILE A 45 0.07 -5.49 -1.51
CA ILE A 45 -0.54 -5.83 -0.24
C ILE A 45 -0.18 -7.29 0.09
N PRO A 46 0.64 -7.55 1.14
CA PRO A 46 1.19 -8.88 1.42
C PRO A 46 0.16 -9.79 2.12
N SER A 47 -0.97 -10.03 1.47
CA SER A 47 -2.08 -10.84 2.00
C SER A 47 -1.73 -12.33 2.08
N ASP A 48 -0.68 -12.76 1.39
CA ASP A 48 -0.08 -14.09 1.41
C ASP A 48 0.79 -14.34 2.66
N LYS A 49 1.42 -13.28 3.20
CA LYS A 49 2.35 -13.35 4.34
C LYS A 49 1.74 -12.86 5.64
N VAL A 50 0.73 -12.00 5.56
CA VAL A 50 0.10 -11.34 6.70
C VAL A 50 -1.42 -11.49 6.60
N PRO A 51 -2.13 -11.78 7.70
CA PRO A 51 -3.59 -11.79 7.71
C PRO A 51 -4.16 -10.45 7.22
N ARG A 52 -5.08 -10.50 6.25
CA ARG A 52 -5.71 -9.29 5.69
C ARG A 52 -6.60 -8.55 6.70
N PHE A 53 -7.10 -9.25 7.72
CA PHE A 53 -7.83 -8.68 8.84
C PHE A 53 -6.95 -8.66 10.08
N VAL A 54 -6.67 -7.47 10.59
CA VAL A 54 -5.84 -7.26 11.77
C VAL A 54 -6.73 -6.79 12.91
N ASN A 55 -6.65 -7.47 14.05
CA ASN A 55 -7.32 -7.04 15.27
C ASN A 55 -6.62 -5.81 15.84
N LEU A 56 -7.39 -4.77 16.11
CA LEU A 56 -6.90 -3.60 16.84
C LEU A 56 -7.06 -3.83 18.34
N PRO A 57 -6.20 -3.20 19.17
CA PRO A 57 -6.39 -3.21 20.60
C PRO A 57 -7.77 -2.62 20.94
N PRO A 58 -8.56 -3.28 21.81
CA PRO A 58 -9.90 -2.82 22.12
C PRO A 58 -9.85 -1.51 22.91
N GLU A 59 -10.50 -0.48 22.38
CA GLU A 59 -10.76 0.75 23.14
C GLU A 59 -11.84 0.53 24.19
N ALA A 60 -11.78 1.30 25.28
CA ALA A 60 -12.80 1.24 26.32
C ALA A 60 -14.13 1.79 25.75
N PRO A 61 -15.27 1.10 25.96
CA PRO A 61 -15.44 -0.14 26.71
C PRO A 61 -15.05 -1.41 25.93
N ARG A 62 -14.34 -2.34 26.59
CA ARG A 62 -13.72 -3.58 26.08
C ARG A 62 -14.66 -4.63 25.45
N ARG A 63 -15.91 -4.30 25.14
CA ARG A 63 -16.88 -5.20 24.48
C ARG A 63 -16.66 -5.32 22.98
N ARG A 64 -16.02 -4.34 22.35
CA ARG A 64 -15.79 -4.34 20.90
C ARG A 64 -14.49 -5.08 20.57
N LYS A 65 -14.53 -5.84 19.48
CA LYS A 65 -13.33 -6.43 18.83
C LYS A 65 -13.10 -5.68 17.51
N PRO A 66 -12.49 -4.48 17.55
CA PRO A 66 -12.25 -3.71 16.33
C PRO A 66 -11.28 -4.48 15.44
N MET A 67 -11.60 -4.51 14.14
CA MET A 67 -10.72 -5.06 13.12
C MET A 67 -10.50 -4.00 12.05
N ILE A 68 -9.31 -4.00 11.46
CA ILE A 68 -8.95 -3.15 10.34
C ILE A 68 -8.40 -4.01 9.21
N LEU A 69 -8.68 -3.60 7.96
CA LEU A 69 -8.08 -4.21 6.78
C LEU A 69 -6.62 -3.81 6.67
N LEU A 70 -5.78 -4.75 6.24
CA LEU A 70 -4.36 -4.50 5.97
C LEU A 70 -4.18 -3.33 4.99
N ASP A 71 -5.01 -3.25 3.95
CA ASP A 71 -5.07 -2.15 2.99
C ASP A 71 -5.21 -0.79 3.68
N ASN A 72 -6.06 -0.69 4.71
CA ASN A 72 -6.28 0.55 5.46
C ASN A 72 -5.11 0.88 6.40
N ILE A 73 -4.44 -0.14 6.96
CA ILE A 73 -3.20 0.08 7.71
C ILE A 73 -2.13 0.68 6.79
N LEU A 74 -1.96 0.12 5.59
CA LEU A 74 -0.99 0.63 4.62
C LEU A 74 -1.29 2.08 4.22
N ARG A 75 -2.57 2.40 3.99
CA ARG A 75 -3.04 3.77 3.70
C ARG A 75 -2.73 4.74 4.84
N TYR A 76 -2.94 4.32 6.08
CA TYR A 76 -2.61 5.12 7.26
C TYR A 76 -1.09 5.32 7.42
N CYS A 77 -0.29 4.31 7.10
CA CYS A 77 1.16 4.33 7.22
C CYS A 77 1.92 4.84 5.98
N LEU A 78 1.26 5.46 5.00
CA LEU A 78 1.93 5.95 3.80
C LEU A 78 3.06 6.93 4.14
N ASP A 79 2.82 7.86 5.06
CA ASP A 79 3.86 8.80 5.52
C ASP A 79 5.10 8.06 6.04
N ASP A 80 4.89 7.06 6.90
CA ASP A 80 5.97 6.25 7.47
C ASP A 80 6.76 5.45 6.43
N ILE A 81 6.11 5.06 5.34
CA ILE A 81 6.72 4.30 4.24
C ILE A 81 7.56 5.22 3.35
N PHE A 82 7.04 6.39 2.96
CA PHE A 82 7.65 7.23 1.93
C PHE A 82 8.59 8.32 2.48
N LYS A 83 8.41 8.80 3.72
CA LYS A 83 9.23 9.90 4.27
C LYS A 83 10.73 9.60 4.36
N GLY A 84 11.11 8.33 4.38
CA GLY A 84 12.52 7.92 4.40
C GLY A 84 13.23 8.02 3.05
N PHE A 85 12.49 8.21 1.96
CA PHE A 85 13.01 8.10 0.59
C PHE A 85 12.59 9.27 -0.32
N PHE A 86 11.48 9.96 -0.01
CA PHE A 86 10.93 11.03 -0.83
C PHE A 86 10.54 12.23 0.02
N ASP A 87 10.76 13.43 -0.52
CA ASP A 87 10.08 14.64 -0.08
C ASP A 87 8.76 14.78 -0.86
N TYR A 88 7.69 15.14 -0.19
CA TYR A 88 6.37 15.33 -0.77
C TYR A 88 5.53 16.29 0.07
N ASP A 89 4.56 16.92 -0.56
CA ASP A 89 3.54 17.76 0.06
C ASP A 89 2.29 16.94 0.40
N ALA A 90 1.97 15.94 -0.44
CA ALA A 90 0.83 15.06 -0.24
C ALA A 90 1.08 13.65 -0.80
N LEU A 91 0.43 12.66 -0.18
CA LEU A 91 0.37 11.28 -0.64
C LEU A 91 -1.10 10.87 -0.81
N ASN A 92 -1.47 10.39 -1.98
CA ASN A 92 -2.77 9.76 -2.22
C ASN A 92 -2.57 8.28 -2.53
N ALA A 93 -3.50 7.42 -2.12
CA ALA A 93 -3.45 6.00 -2.45
C ALA A 93 -4.76 5.50 -3.05
N TYR A 94 -4.63 4.66 -4.08
CA TYR A 94 -5.73 4.09 -4.84
C TYR A 94 -5.54 2.58 -4.92
N SER A 95 -6.59 1.81 -4.64
CA SER A 95 -6.50 0.34 -4.72
C SER A 95 -6.63 -0.08 -6.18
N MET A 96 -5.76 -0.97 -6.63
CA MET A 96 -5.81 -1.59 -7.95
C MET A 96 -5.63 -3.11 -7.85
N LYS A 97 -6.25 -3.83 -8.76
CA LYS A 97 -6.08 -5.27 -8.95
C LYS A 97 -6.01 -5.53 -10.44
N MET A 98 -5.00 -6.29 -10.85
CA MET A 98 -4.89 -6.77 -12.23
C MET A 98 -5.41 -8.20 -12.29
N THR A 99 -6.16 -8.50 -13.34
CA THR A 99 -6.59 -9.85 -13.68
C THR A 99 -6.16 -10.12 -15.11
N ARG A 100 -5.45 -11.22 -15.35
CA ARG A 100 -5.12 -11.67 -16.70
C ARG A 100 -6.08 -12.78 -17.10
N ASP A 101 -6.69 -12.65 -18.27
CA ASP A 101 -7.48 -13.74 -18.83
C ASP A 101 -6.55 -14.91 -19.20
N ALA A 102 -7.05 -16.13 -18.97
CA ALA A 102 -6.35 -17.39 -19.25
C ALA A 102 -6.35 -17.73 -20.75
#